data_AF-A0ABD6XDE6-F1
#
_entry.id   AF-A0ABD6XDE6-F1
#
_cell.length_a   1.000
_cell.length_b   1.000
_cell.length_c   1.000
_cell.angle_alpha   90.00
_cell.angle_beta   90.00
_cell.angle_gamma   90.00
#
_symmetry.space_group_name_H-M   'P 1'
#
loop_
_entity.id
_entity.type
_entity.pdbx_description
1 polymer ?
#
loop_
_entity_poly.entity_id
_entity_poly.type
_entity_poly.pdbx_seq_one_letter_code
_entity_poly.pdbx_strand_id
1 'polypeptide(L)'
;MKRKIVIITTIILISYLWVVVAINFNRPSFQPVQDETQSSQQPRPKFTDQQIGVLAGLAISPDWLKQNIAANQLVYGIVKPSDTVPAGVNDYSYLVAADDQDGTAIFFKVEGQTVIIKYTSQRNAKLKTKDLTLAQLRKEFYQTRSQKKQVDNYVAGLRTE
;
A
#
# COMPACT_ATOMS: atom_id res chain seq x y z
N MET A 1 -63.29 -22.20 -25.61
CA MET A 1 -61.99 -21.55 -25.35
C MET A 1 -61.97 -20.89 -23.97
N LYS A 2 -61.82 -21.63 -22.86
CA LYS A 2 -61.85 -21.08 -21.48
C LYS A 2 -61.12 -21.96 -20.45
N ARG A 3 -59.90 -22.43 -20.74
CA ARG A 3 -59.12 -23.28 -19.79
C ARG A 3 -57.69 -22.81 -19.50
N LYS A 4 -57.25 -21.65 -20.03
CA LYS A 4 -55.88 -21.16 -19.87
C LYS A 4 -55.70 -19.96 -18.93
N ILE A 5 -56.79 -19.40 -18.37
CA ILE A 5 -56.74 -18.18 -17.53
C ILE A 5 -56.68 -18.48 -16.02
N VAL A 6 -57.04 -19.71 -15.58
CA VAL A 6 -57.13 -20.07 -14.15
C VAL A 6 -55.77 -20.42 -13.52
N ILE A 7 -54.76 -20.78 -14.32
CA ILE A 7 -53.46 -21.25 -13.80
C ILE A 7 -52.52 -20.09 -13.42
N ILE A 8 -52.70 -18.90 -14.00
CA ILE A 8 -51.82 -17.74 -13.77
C ILE A 8 -52.19 -16.97 -12.49
N THR A 9 -53.45 -17.06 -12.03
CA THR A 9 -53.94 -16.32 -10.85
C THR A 9 -53.64 -17.01 -9.51
N THR A 10 -53.38 -18.31 -9.48
CA THR A 10 -53.06 -19.05 -8.24
C THR A 10 -51.58 -18.97 -7.82
N ILE A 11 -50.67 -18.60 -8.74
CA ILE A 11 -49.23 -18.55 -8.46
C ILE A 11 -48.81 -17.26 -7.73
N ILE A 12 -49.64 -16.21 -7.75
CA ILE A 12 -49.31 -14.88 -7.17
C ILE A 12 -49.81 -14.73 -5.71
N LEU A 13 -50.65 -15.63 -5.20
CA LEU A 13 -51.28 -15.49 -3.87
C LEU A 13 -50.56 -16.18 -2.70
N ILE A 14 -49.49 -16.94 -2.94
CA ILE A 14 -48.78 -17.70 -1.88
C ILE A 14 -47.47 -17.00 -1.45
N SER A 15 -47.17 -15.81 -1.99
CA SER A 15 -45.91 -15.09 -1.75
C SER A 15 -45.92 -14.10 -0.58
N TYR A 16 -47.01 -14.00 0.19
CA TYR A 16 -47.07 -13.12 1.35
C TYR A 16 -47.84 -13.80 2.48
N LEU A 17 -47.14 -14.42 3.42
CA LEU A 17 -47.28 -14.08 4.83
C LEU A 17 -46.29 -14.87 5.71
N TRP A 18 -45.30 -14.13 6.21
CA TRP A 18 -44.77 -14.08 7.59
C TRP A 18 -44.57 -15.41 8.34
N VAL A 19 -43.34 -15.78 8.72
CA VAL A 19 -42.64 -15.27 9.92
C VAL A 19 -43.49 -15.48 11.18
N VAL A 20 -43.11 -16.42 12.05
CA VAL A 20 -42.56 -16.25 13.41
C VAL A 20 -42.40 -17.68 13.98
N VAL A 21 -41.37 -17.87 14.81
CA VAL A 21 -41.29 -18.75 16.00
C VAL A 21 -40.07 -19.68 15.98
N ALA A 22 -39.16 -19.32 16.89
CA ALA A 22 -38.02 -20.01 17.47
C ALA A 22 -37.86 -21.52 17.23
N ILE A 23 -36.64 -21.94 16.89
CA ILE A 23 -36.18 -23.31 17.12
C ILE A 23 -34.86 -23.26 17.89
N ASN A 24 -34.98 -23.56 19.18
CA ASN A 24 -33.92 -24.02 20.05
C ASN A 24 -33.67 -25.52 19.76
N PHE A 25 -32.42 -25.96 19.94
CA PHE A 25 -31.95 -27.36 19.99
C PHE A 25 -31.97 -28.25 18.71
N ASN A 26 -30.75 -28.41 18.18
CA ASN A 26 -30.00 -29.67 18.09
C ASN A 26 -30.18 -30.62 16.87
N ARG A 27 -29.03 -30.85 16.18
CA ARG A 27 -28.61 -32.04 15.39
C ARG A 27 -29.00 -32.07 13.89
N PRO A 28 -28.26 -32.80 13.02
CA PRO A 28 -26.82 -32.87 12.75
C PRO A 28 -26.46 -32.23 11.38
N SER A 29 -25.19 -31.85 11.24
CA SER A 29 -24.60 -31.20 10.06
C SER A 29 -24.58 -32.09 8.81
N PHE A 30 -25.31 -31.67 7.77
CA PHE A 30 -25.01 -32.01 6.38
C PHE A 30 -24.11 -30.91 5.81
N GLN A 31 -22.87 -31.24 5.44
CA GLN A 31 -21.99 -30.34 4.72
C GLN A 31 -22.30 -30.45 3.21
N PRO A 32 -22.64 -29.35 2.52
CA PRO A 32 -22.32 -29.23 1.11
C PRO A 32 -20.87 -28.72 1.00
N VAL A 33 -20.07 -29.41 0.19
CA VAL A 33 -18.76 -28.93 -0.26
C VAL A 33 -19.00 -27.61 -1.02
N GLN A 34 -18.67 -26.49 -0.39
CA GLN A 34 -18.48 -25.22 -1.07
C GLN A 34 -16.98 -25.03 -1.27
N ASP A 35 -16.53 -25.13 -2.53
CA ASP A 35 -15.31 -24.48 -2.99
C ASP A 35 -15.52 -22.97 -2.87
N GLU A 36 -15.39 -22.44 -1.65
CA GLU A 36 -15.09 -21.04 -1.46
C GLU A 36 -13.61 -20.86 -1.72
N THR A 37 -13.28 -20.37 -2.92
CA THR A 37 -12.05 -19.61 -3.11
C THR A 37 -12.17 -18.37 -2.23
N GLN A 38 -11.85 -18.55 -0.96
CA GLN A 38 -11.73 -17.51 0.03
C GLN A 38 -10.53 -16.67 -0.45
N SER A 39 -10.82 -15.59 -1.19
CA SER A 39 -9.86 -14.53 -1.39
C SER A 39 -9.62 -13.91 -0.02
N SER A 40 -8.69 -14.49 0.72
CA SER A 40 -8.09 -13.92 1.90
C SER A 40 -7.32 -12.69 1.44
N GLN A 41 -8.03 -11.58 1.22
CA GLN A 41 -7.44 -10.25 1.29
C GLN A 41 -7.10 -10.02 2.76
N GLN A 42 -5.99 -10.63 3.17
CA GLN A 42 -5.30 -10.32 4.40
C GLN A 42 -5.18 -8.79 4.46
N PRO A 43 -5.59 -8.14 5.57
CA PRO A 43 -5.41 -6.70 5.74
C PRO A 43 -3.95 -6.41 5.42
N ARG A 44 -3.71 -5.69 4.31
CA ARG A 44 -2.33 -5.39 3.92
C ARG A 44 -1.79 -4.48 5.01
N PRO A 45 -0.63 -4.77 5.61
CA PRO A 45 -0.01 -3.82 6.51
C PRO A 45 0.11 -2.49 5.77
N LYS A 46 -0.44 -1.43 6.38
CA LYS A 46 -0.20 -0.07 5.93
C LYS A 46 1.29 0.18 6.19
N PHE A 47 2.03 0.53 5.15
CA PHE A 47 3.43 0.87 5.30
C PHE A 47 3.58 2.13 6.15
N THR A 48 4.63 2.19 6.96
CA THR A 48 5.07 3.46 7.58
C THR A 48 5.72 4.35 6.53
N ASP A 49 5.77 5.66 6.79
CA ASP A 49 6.41 6.60 5.84
C ASP A 49 7.89 6.27 5.63
N GLN A 50 8.60 5.82 6.67
CA GLN A 50 9.98 5.33 6.55
C GLN A 50 10.09 4.08 5.67
N GLN A 51 9.18 3.11 5.81
CA GLN A 51 9.14 1.96 4.91
C GLN A 51 8.88 2.40 3.47
N ILE A 52 7.95 3.33 3.25
CA ILE A 52 7.67 3.90 1.92
C ILE A 52 8.92 4.60 1.37
N GLY A 53 9.64 5.35 2.21
CA GLY A 53 10.91 5.97 1.85
C GLY A 53 11.94 4.96 1.39
N VAL A 54 12.16 3.87 2.14
CA VAL A 54 13.07 2.79 1.73
C VAL A 54 12.64 2.16 0.41
N LEU A 55 11.34 1.87 0.23
CA LEU A 55 10.82 1.31 -1.02
C LEU A 55 11.01 2.28 -2.20
N ALA A 56 10.78 3.58 -1.99
CA ALA A 56 11.01 4.62 -2.98
C ALA A 56 12.51 4.73 -3.34
N GLY A 57 13.39 4.68 -2.34
CA GLY A 57 14.83 4.69 -2.55
C GLY A 57 15.32 3.47 -3.34
N LEU A 58 14.82 2.28 -3.02
CA LEU A 58 15.09 1.06 -3.80
C LEU A 58 14.60 1.14 -5.25
N ALA A 59 13.47 1.82 -5.49
CA ALA A 59 12.89 1.97 -6.82
C ALA A 59 13.57 3.04 -7.70
N ILE A 60 14.37 3.94 -7.10
CA ILE A 60 15.01 5.07 -7.77
C ILE A 60 16.53 4.89 -7.87
N SER A 61 17.20 4.63 -6.75
CA SER A 61 18.65 4.50 -6.67
C SER A 61 19.06 3.49 -5.58
N PRO A 62 18.91 2.18 -5.85
CA PRO A 62 19.07 1.15 -4.84
C PRO A 62 20.50 1.08 -4.29
N ASP A 63 21.51 1.33 -5.12
CA ASP A 63 22.91 1.23 -4.68
C ASP A 63 23.31 2.42 -3.81
N TRP A 64 22.88 3.63 -4.18
CA TRP A 64 23.04 4.82 -3.35
C TRP A 64 22.37 4.65 -1.98
N LEU A 65 21.13 4.12 -1.94
CA LEU A 65 20.44 3.85 -0.67
C LEU A 65 21.22 2.87 0.20
N LYS A 66 21.67 1.75 -0.38
CA LYS A 66 22.43 0.73 0.36
C LYS A 66 23.75 1.28 0.91
N GLN A 67 24.49 2.02 0.09
CA GLN A 67 25.77 2.61 0.48
C GLN A 67 25.59 3.60 1.63
N ASN A 68 24.60 4.50 1.55
CA ASN A 68 24.37 5.51 2.58
C ASN A 68 23.80 4.92 3.89
N ILE A 69 23.01 3.85 3.82
CA ILE A 69 22.59 3.13 5.03
C ILE A 69 23.79 2.41 5.66
N ALA A 70 24.62 1.73 4.88
CA ALA A 70 25.81 1.04 5.39
C ALA A 70 26.82 2.02 6.03
N ALA A 71 26.90 3.25 5.50
CA ALA A 71 27.74 4.31 6.04
C ALA A 71 27.06 5.12 7.18
N ASN A 72 25.83 4.77 7.59
CA ASN A 72 25.03 5.51 8.57
C ASN A 72 24.88 7.01 8.22
N GLN A 73 24.74 7.31 6.93
CA GLN A 73 24.60 8.67 6.39
C GLN A 73 23.19 8.97 5.88
N LEU A 74 22.33 7.95 5.66
CA LEU A 74 21.02 8.19 5.08
C LEU A 74 20.04 8.77 6.11
N VAL A 75 19.59 9.99 5.88
CA VAL A 75 18.63 10.72 6.71
C VAL A 75 17.25 10.67 6.09
N TYR A 76 16.27 10.32 6.91
CA TYR A 76 14.85 10.52 6.66
C TYR A 76 14.37 11.78 7.38
N GLY A 77 13.63 12.62 6.66
CA GLY A 77 13.00 13.82 7.21
C GLY A 77 11.72 14.17 6.49
N ILE A 78 11.09 15.25 6.93
CA ILE A 78 9.87 15.82 6.35
C ILE A 78 10.19 17.26 5.99
N VAL A 79 9.89 17.66 4.75
CA VAL A 79 10.07 19.03 4.29
C VAL A 79 9.24 19.97 5.15
N LYS A 80 9.90 20.91 5.82
CA LYS A 80 9.27 21.98 6.61
C LYS A 80 9.14 23.25 5.75
N PRO A 81 8.20 24.14 6.06
CA PRO A 81 8.04 25.41 5.33
C PRO A 81 9.28 26.32 5.35
N SER A 82 10.16 26.17 6.34
CA SER A 82 11.41 26.92 6.47
C SER A 82 12.55 26.39 5.60
N ASP A 83 12.41 25.19 5.03
CA ASP A 83 13.51 24.53 4.34
C ASP A 83 13.71 25.11 2.94
N THR A 84 14.97 25.22 2.53
CA THR A 84 15.30 25.60 1.16
C THR A 84 15.24 24.35 0.28
N VAL A 85 14.09 24.11 -0.35
CA VAL A 85 13.83 22.95 -1.20
C VAL A 85 13.36 23.35 -2.61
N PRO A 86 13.50 22.47 -3.62
CA PRO A 86 12.93 22.73 -4.93
C PRO A 86 11.40 22.92 -4.88
N ALA A 87 10.84 23.61 -5.87
CA ALA A 87 9.39 23.81 -5.94
C ALA A 87 8.61 22.49 -6.06
N GLY A 88 7.48 22.41 -5.38
CA GLY A 88 6.54 21.30 -5.51
C GLY A 88 6.85 20.06 -4.67
N VAL A 89 7.70 20.17 -3.64
CA VAL A 89 7.92 19.11 -2.63
C VAL A 89 7.50 19.54 -1.23
N ASN A 90 6.65 20.55 -1.10
CA ASN A 90 6.12 21.00 0.18
C ASN A 90 5.36 19.85 0.87
N ASP A 91 5.65 19.63 2.15
CA ASP A 91 5.10 18.54 2.98
C ASP A 91 5.42 17.13 2.45
N TYR A 92 6.45 16.97 1.60
CA TYR A 92 6.95 15.64 1.22
C TYR A 92 7.88 15.11 2.31
N SER A 93 7.91 13.80 2.47
CA SER A 93 9.04 13.15 3.14
C SER A 93 10.25 13.12 2.20
N TYR A 94 11.46 13.04 2.73
CA TYR A 94 12.67 12.96 1.92
C TYR A 94 13.68 11.95 2.46
N LEU A 95 14.53 11.48 1.56
CA LEU A 95 15.78 10.78 1.84
C LEU A 95 16.94 11.56 1.22
N VAL A 96 17.93 11.90 2.05
CA VAL A 96 19.18 12.56 1.65
C VAL A 96 20.36 11.97 2.42
N ALA A 97 21.55 12.04 1.84
CA ALA A 97 22.77 11.70 2.56
C ALA A 97 23.21 12.90 3.42
N ALA A 98 23.64 12.66 4.67
CA ALA A 98 24.05 13.72 5.59
C ALA A 98 25.28 14.50 5.10
N ASP A 99 26.14 13.90 4.28
CA ASP A 99 27.31 14.54 3.68
C ASP A 99 27.02 15.19 2.31
N ASP A 100 25.85 14.91 1.73
CA ASP A 100 25.35 15.39 0.43
C ASP A 100 26.39 15.39 -0.71
N GLN A 101 27.31 14.40 -0.74
CA GLN A 101 28.42 14.42 -1.70
C GLN A 101 27.95 14.34 -3.17
N ASP A 102 26.96 13.50 -3.44
CA ASP A 102 26.46 13.25 -4.80
C ASP A 102 25.34 14.21 -5.23
N GLY A 103 24.79 15.01 -4.29
CA GLY A 103 23.61 15.83 -4.52
C GLY A 103 22.34 15.02 -4.85
N THR A 104 22.30 13.75 -4.45
CA THR A 104 21.15 12.88 -4.64
C THR A 104 20.12 13.14 -3.56
N ALA A 105 18.88 13.42 -3.97
CA ALA A 105 17.76 13.63 -3.08
C ALA A 105 16.52 12.91 -3.62
N ILE A 106 15.79 12.24 -2.73
CA ILE A 106 14.56 11.53 -3.06
C ILE A 106 13.45 12.05 -2.15
N PHE A 107 12.52 12.80 -2.73
CA PHE A 107 11.30 13.27 -2.08
C PHE A 107 10.16 12.32 -2.43
N PHE A 108 9.27 12.04 -1.48
CA PHE A 108 8.11 11.20 -1.72
C PHE A 108 6.90 11.63 -0.89
N LYS A 109 5.72 11.41 -1.46
CA LYS A 109 4.43 11.64 -0.79
C LYS A 109 3.44 10.57 -1.21
N VAL A 110 2.61 10.13 -0.27
CA VAL A 110 1.56 9.14 -0.53
C VAL A 110 0.24 9.86 -0.73
N GLU A 111 -0.38 9.64 -1.87
CA GLU A 111 -1.71 10.13 -2.21
C GLU A 111 -2.60 8.93 -2.55
N GLY A 112 -3.44 8.55 -1.59
CA GLY A 112 -4.27 7.33 -1.68
C GLY A 112 -3.41 6.06 -1.76
N GLN A 113 -3.36 5.44 -2.94
CA GLN A 113 -2.57 4.22 -3.20
C GLN A 113 -1.32 4.47 -4.04
N THR A 114 -1.06 5.74 -4.41
CA THR A 114 0.07 6.15 -5.24
C THR A 114 1.11 6.83 -4.37
N VAL A 115 2.37 6.49 -4.61
CA VAL A 115 3.55 7.16 -4.09
C VAL A 115 4.11 8.00 -5.22
N ILE A 116 4.04 9.31 -5.06
CA ILE A 116 4.62 10.29 -5.99
C ILE A 116 6.06 10.50 -5.54
N ILE A 117 7.03 10.08 -6.36
CA ILE A 117 8.46 10.16 -6.03
C ILE A 117 9.10 11.23 -6.91
N LYS A 118 9.65 12.28 -6.30
CA LYS A 118 10.41 13.32 -6.99
C LYS A 118 11.88 13.20 -6.61
N TYR A 119 12.77 13.12 -7.59
CA TYR A 119 14.17 12.79 -7.30
C TYR A 119 15.16 13.47 -8.23
N THR A 120 16.38 13.61 -7.75
CA THR A 120 17.56 13.98 -8.53
C THR A 120 18.74 13.13 -8.09
N SER A 121 19.70 12.93 -8.99
CA SER A 121 20.99 12.28 -8.70
C SER A 121 22.16 13.26 -8.80
N GLN A 122 21.84 14.56 -8.91
CA GLN A 122 22.81 15.64 -9.10
C GLN A 122 22.31 16.89 -8.38
N ARG A 123 23.25 17.59 -7.74
CA ARG A 123 22.97 18.86 -7.07
C ARG A 123 22.44 19.89 -8.08
N ASN A 124 21.44 20.68 -7.67
CA ASN A 124 20.82 21.75 -8.46
C ASN A 124 20.15 21.31 -9.77
N ALA A 125 20.03 20.00 -10.04
CA ALA A 125 19.30 19.53 -11.21
C ALA A 125 17.78 19.54 -10.95
N LYS A 126 17.01 19.66 -12.03
CA LYS A 126 15.55 19.59 -11.97
C LYS A 126 15.11 18.21 -11.50
N LEU A 127 14.14 18.17 -10.58
CA LEU A 127 13.55 16.93 -10.11
C LEU A 127 12.84 16.19 -11.24
N LYS A 128 13.15 14.90 -11.37
CA LYS A 128 12.37 13.93 -12.13
C LYS A 128 11.21 13.45 -11.26
N THR A 129 10.12 13.04 -11.88
CA THR A 129 8.95 12.49 -11.17
C THR A 129 8.70 11.05 -11.64
N LYS A 130 8.39 10.17 -10.70
CA LYS A 130 7.96 8.80 -10.96
C LYS A 130 6.83 8.46 -9.99
N ASP A 131 5.72 8.00 -10.55
CA ASP A 131 4.55 7.61 -9.77
C ASP A 131 4.47 6.09 -9.73
N LEU A 132 4.40 5.54 -8.52
CA LEU A 132 4.30 4.10 -8.30
C LEU A 132 3.19 3.80 -7.31
N THR A 133 2.41 2.76 -7.57
CA THR A 133 1.44 2.30 -6.59
C THR A 133 2.13 1.58 -5.43
N LEU A 134 1.55 1.64 -4.23
CA LEU A 134 2.00 0.84 -3.08
C LEU A 134 1.99 -0.66 -3.41
N ALA A 135 1.10 -1.10 -4.31
CA ALA A 135 1.05 -2.48 -4.78
C ALA A 135 2.29 -2.86 -5.62
N GLN A 136 2.76 -1.97 -6.52
CA GLN A 136 3.97 -2.18 -7.30
C GLN A 136 5.21 -2.23 -6.40
N LEU A 137 5.37 -1.22 -5.52
CA LEU A 137 6.50 -1.17 -4.57
C LEU A 137 6.56 -2.43 -3.70
N ARG A 138 5.41 -2.88 -3.19
CA ARG A 138 5.33 -4.11 -2.41
C ARG A 138 5.68 -5.35 -3.23
N LYS A 139 5.19 -5.45 -4.47
CA LYS A 139 5.44 -6.59 -5.34
C LYS A 139 6.93 -6.70 -5.66
N GLU A 140 7.60 -5.58 -5.90
CA GLU A 140 9.01 -5.54 -6.27
C GLU A 140 9.94 -5.76 -5.06
N PHE A 141 9.66 -5.11 -3.92
CA PHE A 141 10.64 -4.99 -2.84
C PHE A 141 10.18 -5.50 -1.47
N TYR A 142 8.93 -5.96 -1.31
CA TYR A 142 8.37 -6.35 0.01
C TYR A 142 7.47 -7.59 -0.05
N GLN A 143 7.71 -8.51 -0.99
CA GLN A 143 6.87 -9.68 -1.21
C GLN A 143 7.27 -10.85 -0.28
N THR A 144 8.55 -11.20 -0.27
CA THR A 144 9.06 -12.37 0.46
C THR A 144 9.46 -12.03 1.90
N ARG A 145 9.53 -13.05 2.79
CA ARG A 145 9.99 -12.85 4.17
C ARG A 145 11.40 -12.23 4.24
N SER A 146 12.28 -12.62 3.32
CA SER A 146 13.64 -12.09 3.24
C SER A 146 13.64 -10.60 2.87
N GLN A 147 12.88 -10.22 1.84
CA GLN A 147 12.71 -8.83 1.43
C GLN A 147 12.15 -7.95 2.55
N LYS A 148 11.16 -8.45 3.29
CA LYS A 148 10.58 -7.72 4.43
C LYS A 148 11.64 -7.42 5.49
N LYS A 149 12.37 -8.45 5.92
CA LYS A 149 13.48 -8.30 6.87
C LYS A 149 14.54 -7.33 6.38
N GLN A 150 14.87 -7.38 5.09
CA GLN A 150 15.85 -6.48 4.49
C GLN A 150 15.37 -5.02 4.51
N VAL A 151 14.12 -4.75 4.13
CA VAL A 151 13.54 -3.41 4.20
C VAL A 151 13.46 -2.92 5.64
N ASP A 152 13.04 -3.76 6.58
CA ASP A 152 12.96 -3.38 7.99
C ASP A 152 14.36 -3.09 8.57
N ASN A 153 15.39 -3.82 8.15
CA ASN A 153 16.79 -3.50 8.49
C ASN A 153 17.25 -2.17 7.89
N TYR A 154 16.84 -1.85 6.66
CA TYR A 154 17.14 -0.56 6.04
C TYR A 154 16.45 0.58 6.77
N VAL A 155 15.19 0.40 7.17
CA VAL A 155 14.46 1.37 8.01
C VAL A 155 15.17 1.60 9.33
N ALA A 156 15.64 0.53 9.99
CA ALA A 156 16.39 0.64 11.24
C ALA A 156 17.76 1.35 11.10
N GLY A 157 18.32 1.38 9.89
CA GLY A 157 19.55 2.11 9.57
C GLY A 157 19.34 3.55 9.13
N LEU A 158 18.09 4.02 9.04
CA LEU A 158 17.80 5.42 8.76
C LEU A 158 18.09 6.28 9.99
N ARG A 159 18.73 7.42 9.77
CA ARG A 159 18.76 8.51 10.74
C ARG A 159 17.48 9.32 10.57
N THR A 160 16.94 9.83 11.66
CA THR A 160 15.80 10.76 11.62
C THR A 160 16.28 12.16 11.94
N GLU A 161 15.79 13.14 11.19
CA GLU A 161 15.99 14.57 11.47
C GLU A 161 15.27 15.02 12.75
#